data_AF-A0A5D3BJC1-F1
#
_entry.id   AF-A0A5D3BJC1-F1
#
_cell.length_a   1.000
_cell.length_b   1.000
_cell.length_c   1.000
_cell.angle_alpha   90.00
_cell.angle_beta   90.00
_cell.angle_gamma   90.00
#
_symmetry.space_group_name_H-M   'P 1'
#
loop_
_entity.id
_entity.type
_entity.pdbx_description
1 polymer ?
#
loop_
_entity_poly.entity_id
_entity_poly.type
_entity_poly.pdbx_seq_one_letter_code
_entity_poly.pdbx_strand_id
1 'polypeptide(L)' 'MEIIREGPSTSRPSILDGKNYSYWKPHMISFLKTIDGRAWRAVVARWEPPMFTVDGNFVPKSEVD' A
#
# COMPACT_ATOMS: atom_id res chain seq x y z
N MET A 1 8.50 -6.43 26.90
CA MET A 1 8.22 -6.13 25.47
C MET A 1 7.57 -4.77 25.43
N GLU A 2 8.27 -3.77 24.91
CA GLU A 2 7.66 -2.48 24.64
C GLU A 2 6.69 -2.65 23.47
N ILE A 3 5.40 -2.57 23.77
CA ILE A 3 4.35 -2.54 22.77
C ILE A 3 4.43 -1.12 22.21
N ILE A 4 5.11 -0.95 21.06
CA ILE A 4 5.17 0.34 20.38
C ILE A 4 3.72 0.72 20.06
N ARG A 5 3.14 1.60 20.87
CA ARG A 5 1.82 2.16 20.65
C ARG A 5 1.92 3.01 19.38
N GLU A 6 1.45 2.47 18.26
CA GLU A 6 1.43 3.19 16.99
C GLU A 6 0.76 4.55 17.22
N GLY A 7 1.56 5.62 17.08
CA GLY A 7 1.04 6.99 17.14
C GLY A 7 0.17 7.29 15.90
N PRO A 8 -0.57 8.40 15.89
CA PRO A 8 -1.48 8.81 14.81
C PRO A 8 -0.75 9.25 13.52
N SER A 9 0.43 8.69 13.25
CA SER A 9 1.19 9.00 12.05
C SER A 9 0.43 8.53 10.82
N THR A 10 0.21 9.46 9.90
CA THR A 10 -0.30 9.19 8.56
C THR A 10 0.81 8.85 7.58
N SER A 11 2.09 8.88 8.00
CA SER A 11 3.25 8.56 7.16
C SER A 11 3.73 7.12 7.31
N ARG A 12 3.19 6.38 8.29
CA ARG A 12 3.56 4.98 8.55
C ARG A 12 2.31 4.12 8.40
N PRO A 13 2.31 3.10 7.52
CA PRO A 13 1.18 2.20 7.40
C PRO A 13 1.06 1.39 8.70
N SER A 14 -0.16 1.31 9.22
CA SER A 14 -0.48 0.47 10.38
C SER A 14 -0.36 -1.00 9.99
N ILE A 15 0.16 -1.84 10.88
CA ILE A 15 0.22 -3.29 10.65
C ILE A 15 -1.20 -3.90 10.67
N LEU A 16 -1.52 -4.83 9.77
CA LEU A 16 -2.79 -5.56 9.82
C LEU A 16 -2.63 -6.78 10.73
N ASP A 17 -3.31 -6.81 11.87
CA ASP A 17 -3.22 -7.90 12.86
C ASP A 17 -4.49 -8.76 12.95
N GLY A 18 -5.47 -8.49 12.07
CA GLY A 18 -6.76 -9.16 12.01
C GLY A 18 -7.82 -8.65 12.99
N LYS A 19 -7.42 -8.00 14.09
CA LYS A 19 -8.35 -7.40 15.08
C LYS A 19 -8.59 -5.92 14.81
N ASN A 20 -7.65 -5.26 14.14
CA ASN A 20 -7.66 -3.82 13.91
C ASN A 20 -8.23 -3.38 12.55
N TYR A 21 -8.90 -4.26 11.80
CA TYR A 21 -9.33 -3.97 10.42
C TYR A 21 -10.16 -2.68 10.27
N SER A 22 -11.06 -2.38 11.22
CA SER A 22 -11.91 -1.19 11.20
C SER A 22 -11.12 0.11 11.30
N TYR A 23 -10.00 0.10 12.03
CA TYR A 23 -9.07 1.23 12.13
C TYR A 23 -8.08 1.24 10.96
N TRP A 24 -7.53 0.07 10.62
CA TRP A 24 -6.54 -0.12 9.57
C TRP A 24 -7.05 0.33 8.19
N LYS A 25 -8.28 -0.03 7.84
CA LYS A 25 -8.84 0.23 6.50
C LYS A 25 -8.91 1.72 6.14
N PRO A 26 -9.60 2.61 6.89
CA PRO A 26 -9.64 4.02 6.55
C PRO A 26 -8.24 4.68 6.61
N HIS A 27 -7.37 4.23 7.50
CA HIS A 27 -6.02 4.76 7.64
C HIS A 27 -5.15 4.44 6.42
N MET A 28 -5.18 3.19 5.94
CA MET A 28 -4.47 2.77 4.73
C MET A 28 -5.00 3.42 3.46
N ILE A 29 -6.32 3.65 3.37
CA ILE A 29 -6.90 4.41 2.26
C ILE A 29 -6.34 5.84 2.24
N SER A 30 -6.25 6.49 3.40
CA SER A 30 -5.69 7.83 3.52
C SER A 30 -4.19 7.84 3.17
N PHE A 31 -3.42 6.88 3.70
CA PHE A 31 -1.99 6.73 3.43
C PHE A 31 -1.68 6.58 1.93
N LEU A 32 -2.41 5.70 1.23
CA LEU A 32 -2.22 5.51 -0.22
C LEU A 32 -2.57 6.77 -1.02
N LYS A 33 -3.63 7.48 -0.62
CA LYS A 33 -4.01 8.77 -1.25
C LYS A 33 -2.96 9.86 -1.04
N THR A 34 -2.27 9.86 0.11
CA THR A 34 -1.19 10.84 0.38
C THR A 34 0.08 10.55 -0.40
N ILE A 35 0.33 9.29 -0.80
CA ILE A 35 1.49 8.92 -1.62
C ILE A 35 1.24 9.27 -3.09
N ASP A 36 0.15 8.77 -3.68
CA ASP A 36 -0.28 9.11 -5.04
C ASP A 36 -1.76 8.75 -5.22
N GLY A 37 -2.58 9.73 -5.62
CA GLY A 37 -3.97 9.48 -5.99
C GLY A 37 -4.12 8.47 -7.13
N ARG A 38 -3.12 8.34 -8.01
CA ARG A 38 -3.08 7.31 -9.06
C ARG A 38 -2.84 5.91 -8.49
N ALA A 39 -2.03 5.77 -7.43
CA ALA A 39 -1.82 4.50 -6.76
C ALA A 39 -3.12 3.99 -6.13
N TRP A 40 -3.89 4.86 -5.46
CA TRP A 40 -5.21 4.50 -4.95
C TRP A 40 -6.18 4.11 -6.07
N ARG A 41 -6.20 4.87 -7.18
CA ARG A 41 -7.04 4.55 -8.34
C ARG A 41 -6.67 3.20 -8.96
N ALA A 42 -5.39 2.84 -9.02
CA ALA A 42 -4.95 1.52 -9.49
C ALA A 42 -5.47 0.39 -8.59
N VAL A 43 -5.43 0.57 -7.26
CA VAL A 43 -6.00 -0.40 -6.32
C VAL A 43 -7.52 -0.58 -6.53
N VAL A 44 -8.25 0.52 -6.77
CA VAL A 44 -9.71 0.49 -6.97
C VAL A 44 -10.12 -0.03 -8.34
N ALA A 45 -9.38 0.31 -9.40
CA ALA A 45 -9.76 0.05 -10.79
C ALA A 45 -9.42 -1.37 -11.30
N ARG A 46 -9.00 -2.27 -10.39
CA ARG A 46 -8.26 -3.53 -10.61
C ARG A 46 -6.76 -3.27 -10.56
N TRP A 47 -6.15 -3.73 -9.47
CA TRP A 47 -4.72 -3.71 -9.30
C TRP A 47 -4.06 -4.53 -10.41
N GLU A 48 -3.16 -3.90 -11.17
CA GLU A 48 -2.23 -4.57 -12.08
C GLU A 48 -0.83 -4.49 -11.45
N PRO A 49 -0.03 -5.58 -11.52
CA PRO A 49 1.33 -5.55 -11.03
C PRO A 49 2.14 -4.43 -11.72
N PRO A 50 3.06 -3.75 -11.01
CA PRO A 50 3.96 -2.80 -11.66
C PRO A 50 4.69 -3.52 -12.80
N MET A 51 4.65 -2.96 -14.01
CA MET A 51 5.36 -3.53 -15.16
C MET A 51 6.55 -2.63 -15.54
N PHE A 52 7.63 -3.24 -16.01
CA PHE A 52 8.73 -2.52 -16.66
C PHE A 52 8.84 -2.95 -18.12
N THR A 53 9.32 -2.05 -18.97
CA THR A 53 9.54 -2.33 -20.38
C THR A 53 10.97 -2.85 -20.57
N VAL A 54 11.09 -4.07 -21.09
CA VAL A 54 12.35 -4.68 -21.51
C VAL A 54 12.23 -4.97 -23.00
N ASP A 55 13.05 -4.32 -23.82
CA ASP A 55 13.10 -4.54 -25.28
C ASP A 55 11.71 -4.46 -25.95
N GLY A 56 10.86 -3.54 -25.48
CA GLY A 56 9.50 -3.34 -25.98
C GLY A 56 8.46 -4.32 -25.43
N ASN A 57 8.86 -5.28 -24.61
CA ASN A 57 7.96 -6.20 -23.93
C ASN A 57 7.65 -5.74 -22.49
N PHE A 58 6.41 -5.91 -22.05
CA PHE A 58 6.01 -5.60 -20.68
C PHE A 58 6.28 -6.81 -19.77
N VAL A 59 7.14 -6.62 -18.77
CA VAL A 59 7.50 -7.66 -17.80
C VAL A 59 7.03 -7.23 -16.41
N PRO A 60 6.33 -8.08 -15.64
CA PRO A 60 5.98 -7.78 -14.25
C PRO A 60 7.24 -7.57 -13.42
N LYS A 61 7.28 -6.50 -12.63
CA LYS A 61 8.38 -6.22 -11.69
C LYS A 61 8.36 -7.28 -10.59
N SER A 62 9.50 -7.95 -10.39
CA SER A 62 9.68 -8.88 -9.28
C SER A 62 9.45 -8.18 -7.94
N GLU A 63 8.75 -8.83 -7.02
CA GLU A 63 8.55 -8.34 -5.65
C GLU A 63 9.80 -8.53 -4.77
N VAL A 64 10.76 -9.34 -5.24
CA VAL A 64 12.01 -9.65 -4.54
C VAL A 64 13.19 -9.18 -5.39
N ASP A 65 14.06 -8.38 -4.78
CA ASP A 65 15.38 -8.01 -5.34
C ASP A 65 16.38 -9.16 -5.15
#